data_AF-A0A183PKW3-F1
#
_entry.id   AF-A0A183PKW3-F1
#
_cell.length_a   1.000
_cell.length_b   1.000
_cell.length_c   1.000
_cell.angle_alpha   90.00
_cell.angle_beta   90.00
_cell.angle_gamma   90.00
#
_symmetry.space_group_name_H-M   'P 1'
#
loop_
_entity.id
_entity.type
_entity.pdbx_description
1 polymer ?
#
loop_
_entity_poly.entity_id
_entity_poly.type
_entity_poly.pdbx_seq_one_letter_code
_entity_poly.pdbx_strand_id
1 'polypeptide(L)'
;MYLLAHAKLHNTVVETARIDLQNFLKEYEWCYGSENLVYNVHSSQHLPDDVQAHGPLDSFLAFPFESYMRQIKDYLHSGFAVAKYSRITSTELETSPSTSESKHVSGAIADQ
;
A
#
# COMPACT_ATOMS: atom_id res chain seq x y z
N MET A 1 16.83 -9.95 -15.32
CA MET A 1 15.56 -9.91 -14.57
C MET A 1 15.03 -11.30 -14.21
N TYR A 2 14.59 -12.15 -15.15
CA TYR A 2 14.02 -13.47 -14.82
C TYR A 2 14.93 -14.36 -13.96
N LEU A 3 16.24 -14.31 -14.19
CA LEU A 3 17.21 -15.08 -13.40
C LEU A 3 17.28 -14.63 -11.92
N LEU A 4 17.04 -13.34 -11.64
CA LEU A 4 16.98 -12.79 -10.28
C LEU A 4 15.67 -13.14 -9.56
N ALA A 5 14.60 -13.43 -10.30
CA ALA A 5 13.33 -13.90 -9.75
C ALA A 5 13.39 -15.41 -9.39
N HIS A 6 14.30 -16.17 -10.00
CA HIS A 6 14.32 -17.62 -9.83
C HIS A 6 14.86 -18.04 -8.46
N ALA A 7 14.03 -18.76 -7.69
CA ALA A 7 14.27 -19.15 -6.30
C ALA A 7 15.63 -19.83 -6.03
N LYS A 8 16.16 -20.59 -6.98
CA LYS A 8 17.45 -21.29 -6.82
C LYS A 8 18.65 -20.62 -7.47
N LEU A 9 18.41 -19.73 -8.45
CA LEU A 9 19.47 -19.22 -9.32
C LEU A 9 19.86 -17.80 -8.97
N HIS A 10 18.96 -17.02 -8.34
CA HIS A 10 19.17 -15.62 -8.01
C HIS A 10 20.55 -15.35 -7.38
N ASN A 11 20.92 -16.10 -6.33
CA ASN A 11 22.21 -15.95 -5.63
C ASN A 11 23.44 -16.19 -6.52
N THR A 12 23.35 -17.12 -7.47
CA THR A 12 24.47 -17.44 -8.37
C THR A 12 24.66 -16.38 -9.46
N VAL A 13 23.59 -15.68 -9.83
CA VAL A 13 23.60 -14.71 -10.94
C VAL A 13 23.69 -13.26 -10.49
N VAL A 14 23.66 -12.96 -9.17
CA VAL A 14 23.65 -11.57 -8.64
C VAL A 14 24.79 -10.74 -9.22
N GLU A 15 26.01 -11.28 -9.20
CA GLU A 15 27.19 -10.53 -9.66
C GLU A 15 27.16 -10.29 -11.16
N THR A 16 26.77 -11.30 -11.95
CA THR A 16 26.58 -11.14 -13.39
C THR A 16 25.51 -10.09 -13.69
N ALA A 17 24.38 -10.14 -12.99
CA ALA A 17 23.30 -9.18 -13.17
C ALA A 17 23.74 -7.75 -12.80
N ARG A 18 24.58 -7.58 -11.79
CA ARG A 18 25.16 -6.27 -11.41
C ARG A 18 25.97 -5.68 -12.56
N ILE A 19 26.85 -6.47 -13.16
CA ILE A 19 27.65 -6.04 -14.31
C ILE A 19 26.75 -5.71 -15.51
N ASP A 20 25.80 -6.58 -15.83
CA ASP A 20 24.89 -6.40 -16.96
C ASP A 20 24.04 -5.15 -16.83
N LEU A 21 23.52 -4.86 -15.63
CA LEU A 21 22.68 -3.69 -15.35
C LEU A 21 23.50 -2.39 -15.39
N GLN A 22 24.74 -2.40 -14.90
CA GLN A 22 25.64 -1.25 -15.03
C GLN A 22 26.01 -0.96 -16.49
N ASN A 23 26.26 -2.01 -17.28
CA ASN A 23 26.51 -1.86 -18.71
C ASN A 23 25.26 -1.36 -19.44
N PHE A 24 24.08 -1.90 -19.12
CA PHE A 24 22.81 -1.40 -19.64
C PHE A 24 22.64 0.10 -19.40
N LEU A 25 22.94 0.61 -18.20
CA LEU A 25 22.81 2.05 -17.92
C LEU A 25 23.78 2.90 -18.76
N LYS A 26 25.02 2.46 -18.94
CA LYS A 26 26.00 3.16 -19.79
C LYS A 26 25.54 3.21 -21.25
N GLU A 27 25.07 2.09 -21.78
CA GLU A 27 24.56 2.01 -23.15
C GLU A 27 23.26 2.81 -23.32
N TYR A 28 22.38 2.79 -22.32
CA TYR A 28 21.16 3.59 -22.31
C TYR A 28 21.48 5.09 -22.33
N GLU A 29 22.41 5.54 -21.48
CA GLU A 29 22.87 6.92 -21.45
C GLU A 29 23.45 7.35 -22.80
N TRP A 30 24.26 6.50 -23.42
CA TRP A 30 24.84 6.77 -24.73
C TRP A 30 23.76 6.86 -25.84
N CYS A 31 22.74 6.00 -25.81
CA CYS A 31 21.69 5.97 -26.83
C CYS A 31 20.66 7.11 -26.68
N TYR A 32 20.27 7.40 -25.44
CA TYR A 32 19.10 8.22 -25.14
C TYR A 32 19.44 9.52 -24.41
N GLY A 33 20.69 9.73 -24.00
CA GLY A 33 21.10 10.89 -23.22
C GLY A 33 20.83 10.73 -21.72
N SER A 34 21.67 11.36 -20.92
CA SER A 34 21.61 11.33 -19.45
C SER A 34 20.30 11.90 -18.88
N GLU A 35 19.64 12.81 -19.60
CA GLU A 35 18.36 13.40 -19.23
C GLU A 35 17.21 12.39 -19.23
N ASN A 36 17.37 11.28 -19.95
CA ASN A 36 16.41 10.18 -20.00
C ASN A 36 16.70 9.07 -18.97
N LEU A 37 17.79 9.18 -18.18
CA LEU A 37 18.05 8.32 -17.02
C LEU A 37 17.14 8.69 -15.83
N VAL A 38 15.84 8.61 -16.05
CA VAL A 38 14.83 8.86 -15.03
C VAL A 38 14.83 7.76 -13.97
N TYR A 39 14.19 8.04 -12.83
CA TYR A 39 14.23 7.22 -11.61
C TYR A 39 14.14 5.70 -11.84
N ASN A 40 13.19 5.22 -12.66
CA ASN A 40 13.00 3.79 -12.90
C ASN A 40 14.19 3.12 -13.61
N VAL A 41 14.82 3.84 -14.53
CA VAL A 41 15.99 3.35 -15.27
C VAL A 41 17.16 3.28 -14.31
N HIS A 42 17.47 4.37 -13.61
CA HIS A 42 18.57 4.41 -12.65
C HIS A 42 18.41 3.38 -11.52
N SER A 43 17.20 3.22 -11.00
CA SER A 43 16.91 2.28 -9.90
C SER A 43 17.19 0.83 -10.27
N SER A 44 17.20 0.49 -11.56
CA SER A 44 17.45 -0.88 -11.99
C SER A 44 18.83 -1.40 -11.59
N GLN A 45 19.85 -0.53 -11.40
CA GLN A 45 21.18 -0.97 -10.96
C GLN A 45 21.22 -1.53 -9.54
N HIS A 46 20.23 -1.21 -8.70
CA HIS A 46 20.18 -1.61 -7.29
C HIS A 46 19.51 -2.97 -7.09
N LEU A 47 18.84 -3.52 -8.11
CA LEU A 47 18.17 -4.81 -8.03
C LEU A 47 19.06 -5.97 -7.54
N PRO A 48 20.35 -6.07 -7.90
CA PRO A 48 21.22 -7.10 -7.34
C PRO A 48 21.41 -6.96 -5.83
N ASP A 49 21.51 -5.72 -5.33
CA ASP A 49 21.64 -5.44 -3.90
C ASP A 49 20.32 -5.78 -3.17
N ASP A 50 19.19 -5.39 -3.74
CA ASP A 50 17.86 -5.70 -3.19
C ASP A 50 17.62 -7.22 -3.14
N VAL A 51 18.01 -7.95 -4.17
CA VAL A 51 17.89 -9.42 -4.22
C VAL A 51 18.77 -10.09 -3.17
N GLN A 52 19.96 -9.54 -2.93
CA GLN A 52 20.86 -10.05 -1.88
C GLN A 52 20.31 -9.78 -0.48
N ALA A 53 19.58 -8.68 -0.28
CA ALA A 53 19.00 -8.29 1.01
C ALA A 53 17.64 -8.96 1.30
N HIS A 54 16.80 -9.15 0.29
CA HIS A 54 15.38 -9.52 0.44
C HIS A 54 15.03 -10.88 -0.19
N GLY A 55 15.99 -11.54 -0.84
CA GLY A 55 15.79 -12.80 -1.55
C GLY A 55 15.39 -12.60 -3.02
N PRO A 56 14.89 -13.64 -3.69
CA PRO A 56 14.55 -13.57 -5.11
C PRO A 56 13.56 -12.44 -5.40
N LEU A 57 13.63 -11.84 -6.59
CA LEU A 57 12.81 -10.68 -6.97
C LEU A 57 11.30 -10.87 -6.68
N ASP A 58 10.76 -12.05 -6.97
CA ASP A 58 9.35 -12.38 -6.75
C ASP A 58 8.91 -12.36 -5.27
N SER A 59 9.84 -12.37 -4.31
CA SER A 59 9.51 -12.31 -2.89
C SER A 59 9.05 -10.92 -2.43
N PHE A 60 9.44 -9.87 -3.15
CA PHE A 60 9.21 -8.48 -2.74
C PHE A 60 8.58 -7.59 -3.82
N LEU A 61 8.41 -8.10 -5.05
CA LEU A 61 7.71 -7.36 -6.09
C LEU A 61 6.24 -7.14 -5.73
N ALA A 62 5.70 -6.01 -6.20
CA ALA A 62 4.30 -5.67 -6.03
C ALA A 62 3.34 -6.50 -6.92
N PHE A 63 3.86 -7.27 -7.88
CA PHE A 63 3.08 -7.99 -8.89
C PHE A 63 1.96 -8.88 -8.30
N PRO A 64 2.19 -9.68 -7.23
CA PRO A 64 1.13 -10.47 -6.61
C PRO A 64 -0.04 -9.63 -6.07
N PHE A 65 0.21 -8.36 -5.73
CA PHE A 65 -0.77 -7.45 -5.13
C PHE A 65 -1.49 -6.57 -6.15
N GLU A 66 -1.11 -6.61 -7.43
CA GLU A 66 -1.71 -5.77 -8.47
C GLU A 66 -3.22 -6.06 -8.63
N SER A 67 -3.60 -7.34 -8.53
CA SER A 67 -5.01 -7.75 -8.52
C SER A 67 -5.81 -7.22 -7.32
N TYR A 68 -5.14 -6.92 -6.21
CA TYR A 68 -5.78 -6.42 -5.00
C TYR A 68 -6.23 -4.96 -5.15
N MET A 69 -5.52 -4.15 -5.94
CA MET A 69 -5.93 -2.77 -6.24
C MET A 69 -7.30 -2.70 -6.90
N ARG A 70 -7.61 -3.65 -7.79
CA ARG A 70 -8.93 -3.78 -8.40
C ARG A 70 -9.99 -4.09 -7.35
N GLN A 71 -9.72 -5.04 -6.46
CA GLN A 71 -10.64 -5.39 -5.37
C GLN A 71 -10.89 -4.18 -4.45
N ILE A 72 -9.85 -3.46 -4.03
CA ILE A 72 -9.99 -2.23 -3.21
C ILE A 72 -10.88 -1.21 -3.92
N LYS A 73 -10.64 -0.96 -5.22
CA LYS A 73 -11.45 -0.03 -6.02
C LYS A 73 -12.93 -0.45 -6.05
N ASP A 74 -13.20 -1.74 -6.22
CA ASP A 74 -14.56 -2.27 -6.24
C ASP A 74 -15.23 -2.15 -4.85
N TYR A 75 -14.50 -2.35 -3.75
CA TYR A 75 -14.99 -2.10 -2.39
C TYR A 75 -15.32 -0.63 -2.11
N LEU A 76 -14.52 0.30 -2.64
CA LEU A 76 -14.78 1.73 -2.49
C LEU A 76 -16.03 2.16 -3.26
N HIS A 77 -16.25 1.62 -4.46
CA HIS A 77 -17.40 1.96 -5.30
C HIS A 77 -18.70 1.23 -4.93
N SER A 78 -18.63 0.06 -4.29
CA SER A 78 -19.81 -0.74 -3.90
C SER A 78 -20.54 -0.25 -2.64
N GLY A 79 -20.17 0.92 -2.10
CA GLY A 79 -20.77 1.45 -0.87
C GLY A 79 -20.34 0.73 0.42
N PHE A 80 -19.47 -0.27 0.33
CA PHE A 80 -18.92 -0.99 1.50
C PHE A 80 -18.09 -0.09 2.42
N ALA A 81 -17.42 0.93 1.88
CA ALA A 81 -16.75 1.96 2.68
C ALA A 81 -17.73 2.70 3.60
N VAL A 82 -18.89 3.10 3.07
CA VAL A 82 -19.96 3.75 3.84
C VAL A 82 -20.54 2.79 4.89
N ALA A 83 -20.73 1.52 4.54
CA ALA A 83 -21.24 0.50 5.46
C ALA A 83 -20.27 0.14 6.60
N LYS A 84 -18.95 0.29 6.41
CA LYS A 84 -17.93 0.07 7.46
C LYS A 84 -17.89 1.22 8.46
N TYR A 85 -17.90 2.47 8.01
CA TYR A 85 -17.97 3.64 8.89
C TYR A 85 -19.29 3.70 9.66
N SER A 86 -20.41 3.42 9.00
CA SER A 86 -21.74 3.34 9.63
C SER A 86 -21.78 2.32 10.77
N ARG A 87 -21.11 1.16 10.64
CA ARG A 87 -21.04 0.16 11.71
C ARG A 87 -20.19 0.61 12.89
N ILE A 88 -19.02 1.21 12.63
CA ILE A 88 -18.13 1.68 13.70
C ILE A 88 -18.81 2.78 14.51
N THR A 89 -19.46 3.74 13.85
CA THR A 89 -20.17 4.82 14.53
C THR A 89 -21.40 4.34 15.31
N SER A 90 -22.13 3.34 14.80
CA SER A 90 -23.26 2.74 15.54
C SER A 90 -22.82 1.86 16.71
N THR A 91 -21.64 1.23 16.66
CA THR A 91 -21.09 0.52 17.84
C THR A 91 -20.56 1.46 18.93
N GLU A 92 -20.10 2.66 18.57
CA GLU A 92 -19.65 3.67 19.54
C GLU A 92 -20.82 4.40 20.24
N LEU A 93 -21.97 4.55 19.56
CA LEU A 93 -23.18 5.18 20.13
C LEU A 93 -23.87 4.34 21.23
N GLU A 94 -23.69 3.01 21.25
CA GLU A 94 -24.34 2.11 22.22
C GLU A 94 -23.57 1.97 23.56
N THR A 95 -22.39 2.58 23.71
CA THR A 95 -21.56 2.44 24.93
C THR A 95 -21.59 3.63 25.89
N SER A 96 -22.48 4.61 25.70
CA SER A 96 -22.65 5.74 26.63
C SER A 96 -23.85 5.52 27.57
N PRO A 97 -23.68 5.55 28.92
CA PRO A 97 -24.76 5.26 29.85
C PRO A 97 -25.83 6.37 29.86
N SER A 98 -27.08 5.94 29.78
CA SER A 98 -28.29 6.75 29.81
C SER A 98 -28.33 7.72 31.00
N THR A 99 -28.44 9.02 30.74
CA THR A 99 -28.80 9.99 31.79
C THR A 99 -30.33 10.14 31.80
N SER A 100 -30.92 9.74 32.92
CA SER A 100 -32.34 9.77 33.25
C SER A 100 -32.93 11.18 33.22
N GLU A 101 -34.05 11.37 32.50
CA GLU A 101 -34.94 12.51 32.67
C GLU A 101 -35.70 12.41 34.00
N SER A 102 -35.65 13.46 34.83
CA SER A 102 -36.50 13.62 36.01
C SER A 102 -37.23 14.97 35.99
N LYS A 103 -38.53 14.87 35.65
CA LYS A 103 -39.70 15.65 36.06
C LYS A 103 -39.50 17.10 36.54
N HIS A 104 -40.01 18.05 35.75
CA HIS A 104 -40.38 19.38 36.24
C HIS A 104 -41.81 19.36 36.80
N VAL A 105 -41.95 19.50 38.12
CA VAL A 105 -43.18 19.87 38.82
C VAL A 105 -43.06 21.35 39.18
N SER A 106 -44.00 22.16 38.72
CA SER A 106 -44.30 23.49 39.24
C SER A 106 -45.81 23.67 39.03
N GLY A 107 -46.66 23.92 40.02
CA GLY A 107 -46.48 24.73 41.21
C GLY A 107 -47.67 25.67 41.22
N ALA A 108 -48.70 25.35 42.01
CA ALA A 108 -49.91 26.14 42.13
C ALA A 108 -49.60 27.52 42.74
N ILE A 109 -50.19 28.57 42.20
CA ILE A 109 -50.31 29.87 42.87
C ILE A 109 -51.80 30.23 42.83
N ALA A 110 -52.38 30.23 44.03
CA ALA A 110 -53.64 30.88 44.34
C ALA A 110 -53.44 32.39 44.32
N ASP A 111 -54.43 33.16 43.88
CA ASP A 111 -54.82 34.37 44.60
C ASP A 111 -56.19 34.90 44.15
N GLN A 112 -56.74 35.66 45.09
CA GLN A 112 -58.08 36.23 45.29
C GLN A 112 -58.73 36.98 44.12
#